data_AF-A0A380FJ22-F1
#
_entry.id   AF-A0A380FJ22-F1
#
_cell.length_a   1.000
_cell.length_b   1.000
_cell.length_c   1.000
_cell.angle_alpha   90.00
_cell.angle_beta   90.00
_cell.angle_gamma   90.00
#
_symmetry.space_group_name_H-M   'P 1'
#
loop_
_entity.id
_entity.type
_entity.pdbx_description
1 polymer ?
#
loop_
_entity_poly.entity_id
_entity_poly.type
_entity_poly.pdbx_seq_one_letter_code
_entity_poly.pdbx_strand_id
1 'polypeptide(L)' 'MFLGKPVTLLIVAGALNGLILPITLGTILIASKRKSIVGDYKHPTWMLVFGIIAVIVTIVTGVFSLQGLTELWGS' A
#
# COMPACT_ATOMS: atom_id res chain seq x y z
N MET A 1 -15.94 -8.07 28.60
CA MET A 1 -15.73 -8.70 27.29
C MET A 1 -15.46 -7.59 26.29
N PHE A 2 -14.21 -7.50 25.83
CA PHE A 2 -13.65 -6.39 25.08
C PHE A 2 -14.23 -6.34 23.65
N LEU A 3 -15.36 -5.67 23.47
CA LEU A 3 -15.83 -5.23 22.15
C LEU A 3 -15.91 -3.71 22.16
N GLY A 4 -14.73 -3.08 22.19
CA GLY A 4 -14.58 -1.75 21.61
C GLY A 4 -15.09 -1.82 20.17
N LYS A 5 -15.89 -0.82 19.79
CA LYS A 5 -16.86 -0.88 18.68
C LYS A 5 -16.28 -1.60 17.43
N PRO A 6 -16.96 -2.65 16.90
CA PRO A 6 -16.45 -3.46 15.78
C PRO A 6 -16.04 -2.63 14.55
N VAL A 7 -16.67 -1.47 14.37
CA VAL A 7 -16.34 -0.49 13.34
C VAL A 7 -14.89 0.00 13.43
N THR A 8 -14.37 0.27 14.63
CA THR A 8 -12.98 0.75 14.81
C THR A 8 -11.97 -0.31 14.39
N LEU A 9 -12.22 -1.58 14.75
CA LEU A 9 -11.39 -2.72 14.33
C LEU A 9 -11.37 -2.88 12.80
N LEU A 10 -12.52 -2.71 12.14
CA LEU A 10 -12.62 -2.76 10.68
C LEU A 10 -11.85 -1.62 10.01
N ILE A 11 -11.91 -0.41 10.57
CA ILE A 11 -11.21 0.76 10.02
C ILE A 11 -9.69 0.62 10.19
N VAL A 12 -9.23 0.13 11.35
CA VAL A 12 -7.80 -0.17 11.59
C VAL A 12 -7.31 -1.27 10.64
N ALA A 13 -8.07 -2.35 10.48
CA ALA A 13 -7.73 -3.42 9.54
C ALA A 13 -7.69 -2.93 8.08
N GLY A 14 -8.65 -2.08 7.69
CA GLY A 14 -8.70 -1.47 6.37
C GLY A 14 -7.48 -0.59 6.08
N ALA A 15 -7.10 0.26 7.03
CA ALA A 15 -5.94 1.13 6.89
C ALA A 15 -4.61 0.37 6.84
N LEU A 16 -4.45 -0.66 7.68
CA LEU A 16 -3.28 -1.54 7.63
C LEU A 16 -3.16 -2.25 6.27
N ASN A 17 -4.26 -2.78 5.74
CA ASN A 17 -4.28 -3.39 4.41
C ASN A 17 -4.00 -2.37 3.29
N GLY A 18 -4.52 -1.14 3.41
CA GLY A 18 -4.25 -0.05 2.48
C GLY A 18 -2.77 0.36 2.44
N LEU A 19 -2.07 0.28 3.57
CA LEU A 19 -0.63 0.58 3.68
C LEU A 19 0.28 -0.57 3.24
N ILE A 20 -0.18 -1.82 3.30
CA ILE A 20 0.58 -2.98 2.82
C ILE A 20 0.86 -2.87 1.32
N LEU A 21 -0.14 -2.51 0.51
CA LEU A 21 -0.05 -2.43 -0.95
C LEU A 21 1.10 -1.52 -1.46
N PRO A 22 1.24 -0.25 -1.05
CA PRO A 22 2.32 0.61 -1.53
C PRO A 22 3.70 0.09 -1.09
N ILE A 23 3.81 -0.54 0.07
CA ILE A 23 5.07 -1.12 0.54
C ILE A 23 5.44 -2.35 -0.30
N THR A 24 4.52 -3.28 -0.49
CA THR A 24 4.77 -4.49 -1.29
C THR A 24 5.00 -4.15 -2.76
N LEU A 25 4.18 -3.30 -3.38
CA LEU A 25 4.39 -2.90 -4.77
C LEU A 25 5.68 -2.09 -4.94
N GLY A 26 5.96 -1.15 -4.03
CA GLY A 26 7.20 -0.37 -4.06
C GLY A 26 8.46 -1.25 -3.99
N THR A 27 8.47 -2.22 -3.07
CA THR A 27 9.58 -3.18 -2.94
C THR A 27 9.72 -4.06 -4.19
N ILE A 28 8.61 -4.56 -4.74
CA ILE A 28 8.62 -5.35 -5.99
C ILE A 28 9.12 -4.52 -7.16
N LEU A 29 8.72 -3.25 -7.30
CA LEU A 29 9.20 -2.38 -8.37
C LEU A 29 10.70 -2.17 -8.30
N ILE A 30 11.24 -1.93 -7.10
CA ILE A 30 12.68 -1.80 -6.90
C ILE A 30 13.38 -3.13 -7.21
N ALA A 31 12.83 -4.25 -6.76
CA ALA A 31 13.36 -5.59 -7.01
C ALA A 31 13.35 -5.95 -8.50
N SER A 32 12.32 -5.53 -9.24
CA SER A 32 12.15 -5.77 -10.68
C SER A 32 13.26 -5.16 -11.54
N LYS A 33 14.01 -4.20 -10.99
CA LYS A 33 15.16 -3.56 -11.66
C LYS A 33 16.50 -4.17 -11.26
N ARG A 34 16.54 -5.00 -10.23
CA ARG A 34 17.77 -5.66 -9.78
C ARG A 34 18.01 -6.93 -10.58
N LYS A 35 19.05 -6.91 -11.43
CA LYS A 35 19.50 -8.10 -12.18
C LYS A 35 19.83 -9.29 -11.27
N SER A 36 20.25 -9.04 -10.03
CA SER A 36 20.51 -10.10 -9.04
C SER A 36 19.24 -10.85 -8.60
N ILE A 37 18.05 -10.29 -8.81
CA ILE A 37 16.77 -10.90 -8.46
C ILE A 37 16.08 -11.47 -9.69
N VAL A 38 16.04 -10.71 -10.79
CA VAL A 38 15.27 -11.09 -12.00
C VAL A 38 16.12 -11.84 -13.05
N GLY A 39 17.44 -11.92 -12.85
CA GLY A 39 18.36 -12.57 -13.79
C GLY A 39 18.44 -11.85 -15.14
N ASP A 40 18.35 -12.63 -16.23
CA ASP A 40 18.40 -12.13 -17.61
C ASP A 40 17.05 -11.62 -18.14
N TYR A 41 15.99 -11.71 -17.34
CA TYR A 41 14.66 -11.25 -17.75
C TYR A 41 14.57 -9.72 -17.74
N LYS A 42 14.10 -9.15 -18.84
CA LYS A 42 13.84 -7.71 -18.96
C LYS A 42 12.36 -7.44 -18.69
N HIS A 43 12.04 -6.92 -17.51
CA HIS A 43 10.69 -6.44 -17.24
C HIS A 43 10.28 -5.38 -18.27
N PRO A 44 9.12 -5.55 -18.95
CA PRO A 44 8.66 -4.61 -19.94
C PRO A 44 8.40 -3.24 -19.31
N THR A 45 8.92 -2.18 -19.94
CA THR A 45 8.86 -0.81 -19.40
C THR A 45 7.42 -0.34 -19.13
N TRP A 46 6.46 -0.80 -19.94
CA TRP A 46 5.04 -0.49 -19.75
C TRP A 46 4.50 -0.99 -18.41
N MET A 47 4.84 -2.22 -18.01
CA MET A 47 4.42 -2.79 -16.73
C MET A 47 5.02 -2.03 -15.56
N LEU A 48 6.26 -1.56 -15.69
CA LEU A 48 6.91 -0.72 -14.69
C LEU A 48 6.19 0.62 -14.54
N VAL A 49 5.80 1.26 -15.65
CA VAL A 49 5.04 2.53 -15.63
C VAL A 49 3.69 2.33 -14.93
N PHE A 50 2.94 1.29 -15.29
CA PHE A 50 1.68 0.97 -14.60
C PHE A 50 1.89 0.68 -13.11
N GLY A 51 2.96 -0.02 -12.77
CA GLY A 51 3.34 -0.27 -11.38
C GLY A 51 3.64 1.02 -10.60
N ILE A 52 4.37 1.97 -11.20
CA ILE A 52 4.61 3.29 -10.59
C ILE A 52 3.28 4.02 -10.37
N ILE A 53 2.41 4.05 -11.38
CA ILE A 53 1.09 4.70 -11.28
C ILE A 53 0.28 4.07 -10.13
N ALA A 54 0.24 2.74 -10.04
CA ALA A 54 -0.43 2.04 -8.96
C ALA A 54 0.14 2.42 -7.59
N VAL A 55 1.47 2.46 -7.43
CA VAL A 55 2.11 2.89 -6.17
C VAL A 55 1.70 4.31 -5.79
N ILE A 56 1.70 5.25 -6.74
CA ILE A 56 1.29 6.64 -6.49
C ILE A 56 -0.17 6.70 -6.02
N VAL A 57 -1.08 6.04 -6.74
CA VAL A 57 -2.50 5.99 -6.38
C VAL A 57 -2.68 5.41 -4.97
N THR A 58 -1.95 4.34 -4.65
CA THR A 58 -2.10 3.68 -3.34
C THR A 58 -1.51 4.49 -2.20
N ILE A 59 -0.42 5.24 -2.44
CA ILE A 59 0.13 6.20 -1.45
C ILE A 59 -0.90 7.29 -1.17
N VAL A 60 -1.51 7.86 -2.20
CA VAL A 60 -2.55 8.91 -2.05
C VAL A 60 -3.73 8.39 -1.24
N THR A 61 -4.26 7.22 -1.60
CA THR A 61 -5.35 6.57 -0.84
C THR A 61 -4.94 6.22 0.59
N GLY A 62 -3.70 5.78 0.81
CA GLY A 62 -3.15 5.48 2.12
C GLY A 62 -3.10 6.72 3.02
N VAL A 63 -2.65 7.86 2.50
CA VAL A 63 -2.63 9.13 3.24
C VAL A 63 -4.05 9.58 3.61
N PHE A 64 -5.00 9.50 2.68
CA PHE A 64 -6.41 9.81 2.99
C PHE A 64 -7.00 8.86 4.03
N SER A 65 -6.68 7.56 3.95
CA SER A 65 -7.14 6.57 4.95
C SER A 65 -6.56 6.85 6.34
N LEU A 66 -5.33 7.33 6.44
CA LEU A 66 -4.70 7.72 7.71
C LEU A 66 -5.34 8.99 8.31
N GLN A 67 -5.71 9.96 7.48
CA GLN A 67 -6.43 11.15 7.95
C GLN A 67 -7.80 10.77 8.55
N GLY A 68 -8.57 9.91 7.87
CA GLY A 68 -9.85 9.43 8.41
C GLY A 68 -9.71 8.65 9.72
N LEU A 69 -8.61 7.91 9.91
CA LEU A 69 -8.29 7.27 11.19
C LEU A 69 -8.04 8.29 12.31
N THR A 70 -7.31 9.37 12.02
CA THR A 70 -7.01 10.40 13.04
C THR A 70 -8.25 11.16 13.48
N GLU A 71 -9.22 11.39 12.58
CA GLU A 71 -10.50 12.00 12.91
C GLU A 71 -11.33 11.13 13.86
N LEU A 72 -11.32 9.82 13.67
CA LEU A 72 -12.07 8.86 14.51
C LEU A 72 -11.46 8.65 15.91
N TRP A 73 -10.17 8.92 16.07
CA TRP A 73 -9.49 8.83 17.37
C TRP A 73 -9.46 10.18 18.10
N GLY A 74 -9.61 11.29 17.36
CA GLY A 74 -9.68 12.65 17.90
C GLY A 74 -11.05 13.07 18.41
N SER A 75 -12.11 12.29 18.13
CA SER A 75 -13.48 12.47 18.65
C SER A 75 -13.77 11.55 19.83
#